data_AF-A0A9R0R729-F1
#
_entry.id   AF-A0A9R0R729-F1
#
_cell.length_a   1.000
_cell.length_b   1.000
_cell.length_c   1.000
_cell.angle_alpha   90.00
_cell.angle_beta   90.00
_cell.angle_gamma   90.00
#
_symmetry.space_group_name_H-M   'P 1'
#
loop_
_entity.id
_entity.type
_entity.pdbx_description
1 polymer ?
#
loop_
_entity_poly.entity_id
_entity_poly.type
_entity_poly.pdbx_seq_one_letter_code
_entity_poly.pdbx_strand_id
1 'polypeptide(L)' 'MFEEALAYYGVGAPNLCEKVASAMGGTKSTEEVRRHFQFLVDDVNNIEHGRIPFPKYKTQGFWT' A
#
# COMPACT_ATOMS: atom_id res chain seq x y z
N MET A 1 0.47 3.10 10.15
CA MET A 1 -0.60 2.25 10.70
C MET A 1 -1.00 1.11 9.77
N PHE A 2 -1.57 1.36 8.59
CA PHE A 2 -2.05 0.27 7.69
C PHE A 2 -0.90 -0.50 7.04
N GLU A 3 0.03 0.21 6.41
CA GLU A 3 1.19 -0.35 5.70
C GLU A 3 2.16 -1.02 6.67
N GLU A 4 2.31 -0.46 7.88
CA GLU A 4 3.09 -1.07 8.97
C GLU A 4 2.47 -2.41 9.41
N ALA A 5 1.14 -2.47 9.56
CA ALA A 5 0.45 -3.71 9.91
C ALA A 5 0.56 -4.75 8.77
N LEU A 6 0.45 -4.32 7.51
CA LEU A 6 0.69 -5.19 6.35
C LEU A 6 2.12 -5.73 6.32
N ALA A 7 3.12 -4.89 6.60
CA ALA A 7 4.53 -5.28 6.65
C ALA A 7 4.80 -6.27 7.80
N TYR A 8 4.17 -6.07 8.96
CA TYR A 8 4.32 -6.95 10.11
C TYR A 8 3.72 -8.34 9.89
N TYR A 9 2.48 -8.41 9.38
CA TYR A 9 1.80 -9.71 9.17
C TYR A 9 2.18 -10.41 7.87
N GLY A 10 2.57 -9.66 6.84
CA GLY A 10 2.90 -10.17 5.52
C GLY A 10 1.67 -10.47 4.65
N VAL A 11 1.78 -10.19 3.35
CA VAL A 11 0.68 -10.30 2.38
C VAL A 11 0.13 -11.73 2.23
N GLY A 12 0.94 -12.75 2.54
CA GLY A 12 0.53 -14.16 2.48
C GLY A 12 -0.17 -14.71 3.73
N ALA A 13 -0.38 -13.89 4.76
CA ALA A 13 -0.96 -14.37 6.00
C ALA A 13 -2.44 -14.77 5.85
N PRO A 14 -2.87 -15.90 6.43
CA PRO A 14 -4.30 -16.19 6.54
C PRO A 14 -4.96 -15.12 7.42
N ASN A 15 -6.18 -14.74 7.04
CA ASN A 15 -6.99 -13.71 7.69
C ASN A 15 -6.27 -12.36 7.84
N LEU A 16 -5.43 -12.00 6.86
CA LEU A 16 -4.64 -10.77 6.89
C LEU A 16 -5.49 -9.53 7.18
N CYS A 17 -6.63 -9.38 6.50
CA CYS A 17 -7.49 -8.20 6.67
C CYS A 17 -8.02 -8.06 8.10
N GLU A 18 -8.39 -9.17 8.74
CA GLU A 18 -8.86 -9.18 10.13
C GLU A 18 -7.74 -8.80 11.10
N LYS A 19 -6.54 -9.35 10.88
CA LYS A 19 -5.34 -9.02 11.69
C LYS A 19 -4.94 -7.56 11.57
N VAL A 20 -4.98 -7.01 10.35
CA VAL A 20 -4.69 -5.60 10.10
C VAL A 20 -5.76 -4.70 10.71
N ALA A 21 -7.05 -5.02 10.55
CA ALA A 21 -8.14 -4.27 11.19
C ALA A 21 -7.98 -4.24 12.72
N SER A 22 -7.65 -5.39 13.32
CA SER A 22 -7.39 -5.52 14.75
C SER A 22 -6.16 -4.71 15.19
N ALA A 23 -5.04 -4.78 14.45
CA ALA A 23 -3.82 -4.03 14.77
C ALA A 23 -3.99 -2.51 14.66
N MET A 24 -4.91 -2.03 13.82
CA MET A 24 -5.28 -0.62 13.76
C MET A 24 -6.31 -0.22 14.83
N GLY A 25 -6.52 -1.04 15.87
CA GLY A 25 -7.44 -0.76 16.96
C GLY A 25 -8.91 -0.78 16.57
N GLY A 26 -9.27 -1.46 15.48
CA GLY A 26 -10.66 -1.50 14.97
C GLY A 26 -11.16 -0.18 14.36
N THR A 27 -10.25 0.76 14.07
CA THR A 27 -10.58 2.06 13.45
C THR A 27 -11.11 1.93 12.01
N LYS A 28 -10.81 0.80 11.35
CA LYS A 28 -11.42 0.39 10.08
C LYS A 28 -11.96 -1.02 10.23
N SER A 29 -13.11 -1.27 9.62
CA SER A 29 -13.67 -2.61 9.46
C SER A 29 -12.80 -3.48 8.54
N THR A 30 -12.94 -4.80 8.66
CA THR A 30 -12.27 -5.77 7.77
C THR A 30 -12.56 -5.49 6.30
N GLU A 31 -13.78 -5.07 5.98
CA GLU A 31 -14.20 -4.72 4.62
C GLU A 31 -13.47 -3.48 4.08
N GLU A 32 -13.31 -2.45 4.90
CA GLU A 32 -12.58 -1.23 4.54
C GLU A 32 -11.09 -1.51 4.37
N VAL A 33 -10.51 -2.37 5.22
CA VAL A 33 -9.14 -2.85 5.10
C VAL A 33 -8.96 -3.60 3.79
N ARG A 34 -9.88 -4.51 3.44
CA ARG A 34 -9.86 -5.26 2.17
C ARG A 34 -9.95 -4.34 0.96
N ARG A 35 -10.84 -3.35 0.99
CA ARG A 35 -10.97 -2.36 -0.10
C ARG A 35 -9.71 -1.52 -0.25
N HIS A 36 -9.12 -1.08 0.86
CA HIS A 36 -7.87 -0.31 0.85
C HIS A 36 -6.72 -1.15 0.28
N PHE A 37 -6.65 -2.43 0.65
CA PHE A 37 -5.67 -3.36 0.10
C PHE A 37 -5.83 -3.53 -1.41
N GLN A 38 -7.07 -3.62 -1.92
CA GLN A 38 -7.30 -3.70 -3.37
C GLN A 38 -6.79 -2.46 -4.10
N PHE A 39 -7.04 -1.25 -3.58
CA PHE A 39 -6.50 -0.02 -4.19
C PHE A 39 -4.98 -0.02 -4.21
N LEU A 40 -4.33 -0.47 -3.14
CA LEU A 40 -2.87 -0.58 -3.11
C LEU A 40 -2.36 -1.54 -4.20
N VAL A 41 -3.01 -2.69 -4.39
CA VAL A 41 -2.66 -3.64 -5.46
C VAL A 41 -2.85 -3.02 -6.84
N ASP A 42 -3.95 -2.32 -7.06
CA ASP A 42 -4.23 -1.65 -8.33
C ASP A 42 -3.20 -0.54 -8.63
N ASP A 43 -2.80 0.22 -7.62
CA ASP A 43 -1.77 1.26 -7.74
C ASP A 43 -0.41 0.67 -8.09
N VAL A 44 0.02 -0.39 -7.40
CA VAL A 44 1.28 -1.10 -7.70
C VAL A 44 1.25 -1.63 -9.14
N ASN A 45 0.15 -2.28 -9.54
CA ASN A 45 -0.02 -2.75 -10.92
C ASN A 45 0.08 -1.59 -11.92
N ASN A 46 -0.54 -0.45 -11.64
CA ASN A 46 -0.47 0.70 -12.54
C ASN A 46 0.95 1.29 -12.65
N ILE A 47 1.72 1.29 -11.55
CA ILE A 47 3.13 1.71 -11.54
C ILE A 47 3.97 0.74 -12.37
N GLU A 48 3.87 -0.56 -12.12
CA GLU A 48 4.66 -1.59 -12.79
C GLU A 48 4.38 -1.68 -14.30
N HIS A 49 3.14 -1.42 -14.72
CA HIS A 49 2.77 -1.36 -16.13
C HIS A 49 3.08 -0.01 -16.80
N GLY A 50 3.74 0.92 -16.11
CA GLY A 50 4.07 2.24 -16.65
C GLY A 50 2.85 3.10 -16.98
N ARG A 51 1.69 2.82 -16.36
CA ARG A 51 0.44 3.57 -16.56
C ARG A 51 0.42 4.88 -15.79
N ILE A 52 1.30 5.02 -14.81
CA ILE A 52 1.53 6.29 -14.11
C ILE A 52 2.71 7.01 -14.78
N PRO A 53 2.48 8.20 -15.38
CA PRO A 53 3.57 8.97 -15.97
C PRO A 53 4.53 9.42 -14.85
N PHE A 54 5.83 9.24 -15.07
CA PHE A 54 6.83 9.75 -14.14
C PHE A 54 6.71 11.28 -14.01
N PRO A 55 6.81 11.83 -12.79
CA PRO A 55 6.96 13.26 -12.61
C PRO A 55 8.15 13.76 -13.43
N LYS A 56 8.00 14.93 -14.06
CA LYS A 56 9.15 15.65 -14.65
C LYS A 56 10.00 16.22 -13.52
N TYR A 57 10.81 15.37 -12.88
CA TYR A 57 11.75 15.79 -11.86
C TYR A 57 12.69 16.83 -12.49
N LYS A 58 12.73 18.03 -11.90
CA LYS A 58 13.79 18.99 -12.24
C LYS A 58 15.08 18.40 -11.69
N THR A 59 15.96 17.94 -12.56
CA THR A 59 17.35 17.65 -12.20
C THR A 59 18.01 18.98 -11.83
N GLN A 60 17.88 19.39 -10.57
CA GLN A 60 18.62 20.53 -10.05
C GLN A 60 20.01 20.02 -9.64
N GLY A 61 21.02 20.41 -10.41
CA GLY A 61 22.41 20.46 -9.94
C GLY A 61 23.30 19.31 -10.39
N PHE A 62 24.27 19.67 -11.23
CA PHE A 62 25.52 18.97 -11.49
C PHE A 62 26.16 18.41 -10.20
N TRP A 63 26.57 17.14 -10.22
CA TRP A 63 27.65 16.66 -9.36
C TRP A 63 28.97 16.85 -10.12
N THR A 64 29.65 17.96 -9.88
CA THR A 64 31.09 18.13 -10.14
C THR A 64 31.77 18.39 -8.82
#